data_AF-A0A7Z9GBF6-F1
#
_entry.id   AF-A0A7Z9GBF6-F1
#
_cell.length_a   1.000
_cell.length_b   1.000
_cell.length_c   1.000
_cell.angle_alpha   90.00
_cell.angle_beta   90.00
_cell.angle_gamma   90.00
#
_symmetry.space_group_name_H-M   'P 1'
#
loop_
_entity.id
_entity.type
_entity.pdbx_description
1 polymer ?
#
loop_
_entity_poly.entity_id
_entity_poly.type
_entity_poly.pdbx_seq_one_letter_code
_entity_poly.pdbx_strand_id
1 'polypeptide(L)'
;MTMATAAASRDISLSVACSNGEYHVFTVTPSGAAVGGHELVSILTGLSIGQTLQNRTVTHAFCMGGNNAANFSSPVYFVNGSGTPIASVTPNDPAVDTGKYEPCFARIALNTRVLVSTDA
;
A
#
# COMPACT_ATOMS: atom_id res chain seq x y z
N MET A 1 12.60 -23.78 11.14
CA MET A 1 11.46 -23.19 10.38
C MET A 1 10.34 -22.99 11.38
N THR A 2 10.18 -21.77 11.89
CA THR A 2 9.16 -21.41 12.88
C THR A 2 7.83 -21.15 12.16
N MET A 3 6.74 -21.71 12.67
CA MET A 3 5.39 -21.36 12.21
C MET A 3 5.15 -19.86 12.44
N ALA A 4 5.20 -19.06 11.38
CA ALA A 4 4.56 -17.75 11.40
C ALA A 4 3.05 -18.01 11.49
N THR A 5 2.47 -17.80 12.67
CA THR A 5 1.02 -17.85 12.82
C THR A 5 0.41 -16.71 11.99
N ALA A 6 -0.80 -16.90 11.46
CA ALA A 6 -1.53 -15.82 10.76
C ALA A 6 -1.73 -14.57 11.65
N ALA A 7 -1.63 -14.71 12.98
CA ALA A 7 -1.62 -13.61 13.95
C ALA A 7 -0.28 -12.83 14.01
N ALA A 8 0.83 -13.41 13.56
CA ALA A 8 2.14 -12.74 13.49
C ALA A 8 2.36 -12.00 12.15
N SER A 9 1.65 -12.39 11.09
CA SER A 9 1.71 -11.71 9.79
C SER A 9 1.00 -10.35 9.86
N ARG A 10 1.77 -9.30 10.16
CA ARG A 10 1.33 -7.89 10.17
C ARG A 10 1.31 -7.29 8.75
N ASP A 11 0.98 -8.10 7.76
CA ASP A 11 1.07 -7.71 6.36
C ASP A 11 -0.02 -6.70 6.02
N ILE A 12 0.39 -5.64 5.34
CA ILE A 12 -0.50 -4.61 4.79
C ILE A 12 -0.45 -4.75 3.28
N SER A 13 -1.61 -4.88 2.65
CA SER A 13 -1.71 -5.01 1.20
C SER A 13 -2.52 -3.87 0.59
N LEU A 14 -1.99 -3.22 -0.43
CA LEU A 14 -2.67 -2.26 -1.28
C LEU A 14 -2.96 -2.90 -2.64
N SER A 15 -4.22 -2.85 -3.05
CA SER A 15 -4.62 -3.21 -4.41
C SER A 15 -4.96 -1.96 -5.20
N VAL A 16 -4.48 -1.87 -6.44
CA VAL A 16 -4.69 -0.72 -7.33
C VAL A 16 -5.26 -1.16 -8.67
N ALA A 17 -6.13 -0.32 -9.23
CA ALA A 17 -6.69 -0.45 -10.57
C ALA A 17 -6.21 0.73 -11.43
N CYS A 18 -5.64 0.43 -12.59
CA CYS A 18 -5.07 1.42 -13.50
C CYS A 18 -6.03 1.80 -14.64
N SER A 19 -5.83 2.98 -15.23
CA SER A 19 -6.61 3.48 -16.36
C SER A 19 -6.57 2.61 -17.62
N ASN A 20 -5.58 1.73 -17.74
CA ASN A 20 -5.46 0.76 -18.83
C ASN A 20 -6.12 -0.60 -18.55
N GLY A 21 -6.86 -0.72 -17.44
CA GLY A 21 -7.55 -1.96 -17.04
C GLY A 21 -6.68 -2.98 -16.29
N GLU A 22 -5.41 -2.65 -16.01
CA GLU A 22 -4.55 -3.52 -15.22
C GLU A 22 -4.75 -3.36 -13.71
N TYR A 23 -4.55 -4.47 -12.98
CA TYR A 23 -4.64 -4.54 -11.53
C TYR A 23 -3.34 -5.06 -10.94
N HIS A 24 -2.90 -4.45 -9.85
CA HIS A 24 -1.64 -4.79 -9.19
C HIS A 24 -1.80 -4.77 -7.68
N VAL A 25 -1.07 -5.65 -6.99
CA VAL A 25 -1.07 -5.73 -5.52
C VAL A 25 0.33 -5.46 -5.00
N PHE A 26 0.40 -4.57 -4.02
CA PHE A 26 1.61 -4.19 -3.32
C PHE A 26 1.47 -4.57 -1.85
N THR A 27 2.52 -5.04 -1.21
CA THR A 27 2.51 -5.47 0.19
C THR A 27 3.70 -4.93 0.96
N VAL A 28 3.56 -4.86 2.27
CA VAL A 28 4.67 -4.65 3.20
C VAL A 28 4.37 -5.34 4.52
N THR A 29 5.42 -5.85 5.16
CA THR A 29 5.38 -6.29 6.57
C THR A 29 6.15 -5.24 7.39
N PRO A 30 5.48 -4.29 8.06
CA PRO A 30 6.14 -3.30 8.89
C PRO A 30 6.99 -3.93 9.98
N SER A 31 8.16 -3.36 10.23
CA SER A 31 9.05 -3.76 11.33
C SER A 31 9.59 -2.52 12.03
N GLY A 32 9.06 -2.21 13.22
CA GLY A 32 9.44 -1.06 14.03
C GLY A 32 8.99 0.28 13.44
N ALA A 33 9.24 1.37 14.17
CA ALA A 33 8.95 2.72 13.70
C ALA A 33 9.86 3.15 12.54
N ALA A 34 9.28 3.51 11.40
CA ALA A 34 10.01 4.03 10.24
C ALA A 34 9.82 5.55 10.07
N VAL A 35 10.92 6.32 10.11
CA VAL A 35 10.95 7.80 9.99
C VAL A 35 10.45 8.32 8.63
N GLY A 36 10.18 7.44 7.66
CA GLY A 36 9.60 7.77 6.36
C GLY A 36 8.44 6.87 5.94
N GLY A 37 7.85 6.11 6.88
CA GLY A 37 6.86 5.08 6.58
C GLY A 37 7.45 3.82 5.96
N HIS A 38 6.62 2.78 5.85
CA HIS A 38 6.95 1.50 5.25
C HIS A 38 6.54 1.51 3.79
N GLU A 39 7.48 1.20 2.89
CA GLU A 39 7.22 1.18 1.45
C GLU A 39 6.55 -0.12 1.01
N LEU A 40 5.43 0.00 0.29
CA LEU A 40 4.74 -1.13 -0.29
C LEU A 40 5.36 -1.50 -1.64
N VAL A 41 5.64 -2.78 -1.83
CA VAL A 41 6.29 -3.31 -3.04
C VAL A 41 5.43 -4.39 -3.70
N SER A 42 5.58 -4.55 -5.02
CA SER A 42 4.80 -5.51 -5.80
C SER A 42 4.99 -6.93 -5.27
N ILE A 43 3.89 -7.67 -5.07
CA ILE A 43 3.95 -9.06 -4.60
C ILE A 43 4.62 -10.01 -5.61
N LEU A 44 4.68 -9.63 -6.89
CA LEU A 44 5.23 -10.47 -7.96
C LEU A 44 6.71 -10.19 -8.22
N THR A 45 7.13 -8.94 -8.08
CA THR A 45 8.47 -8.49 -8.52
C THR A 45 9.30 -7.88 -7.40
N GLY A 46 8.71 -7.54 -6.25
CA GLY A 46 9.38 -6.81 -5.17
C GLY A 46 9.76 -5.37 -5.54
N LEU A 47 9.33 -4.87 -6.70
CA LEU A 47 9.61 -3.51 -7.15
C LEU A 47 8.59 -2.50 -6.61
N SER A 48 8.98 -1.24 -6.53
CA SER A 48 8.07 -0.17 -6.11
C SER A 48 6.96 0.08 -7.13
N ILE A 49 5.93 0.84 -6.73
CA ILE A 49 4.85 1.24 -7.64
C ILE A 49 5.39 2.05 -8.83
N GLY A 50 6.38 2.92 -8.61
CA GLY A 50 6.94 3.76 -9.64
C GLY A 50 7.65 2.96 -10.73
N GLN A 51 8.32 1.87 -10.35
CA GLN A 51 8.96 0.94 -11.27
C GLN A 51 7.96 0.02 -11.97
N THR A 52 6.87 -0.35 -11.28
CA THR A 52 5.86 -1.30 -11.80
C THR A 52 4.86 -0.63 -12.74
N LEU A 53 4.45 0.61 -12.43
CA LEU A 53 3.32 1.30 -13.07
C LEU A 53 3.71 2.64 -13.69
N GLN A 54 4.97 2.82 -14.07
CA GLN A 54 5.46 4.06 -14.67
C GLN A 54 4.56 4.53 -15.83
N ASN A 55 4.22 5.82 -15.84
CA ASN A 55 3.37 6.47 -16.84
C ASN A 55 1.91 5.99 -16.88
N ARG A 56 1.47 5.27 -15.84
CA ARG A 56 0.07 4.88 -15.67
C ARG A 56 -0.61 5.79 -14.65
N THR A 57 -1.94 5.79 -14.69
CA THR A 57 -2.77 6.45 -13.68
C THR A 57 -3.50 5.37 -12.90
N VAL A 58 -3.25 5.30 -11.61
CA VAL A 58 -4.15 4.59 -10.68
C VAL A 58 -5.45 5.39 -10.66
N THR A 59 -6.58 4.71 -10.81
CA THR A 59 -7.92 5.31 -10.81
C THR A 59 -8.73 4.90 -9.59
N HIS A 60 -8.48 3.70 -9.08
CA HIS A 60 -9.09 3.19 -7.88
C HIS A 60 -8.07 2.39 -7.08
N ALA A 61 -8.24 2.38 -5.77
CA ALA A 61 -7.43 1.54 -4.90
C ALA A 61 -8.23 1.13 -3.66
N PHE A 62 -7.74 0.12 -2.96
CA PHE A 62 -8.15 -0.19 -1.59
C PHE A 62 -6.96 -0.79 -0.85
N CYS A 63 -6.91 -0.63 0.47
CA CYS A 63 -5.86 -1.21 1.30
C CYS A 63 -6.47 -2.03 2.42
N MET A 64 -5.84 -3.16 2.75
CA MET A 64 -6.20 -4.01 3.88
C MET A 64 -5.02 -4.07 4.83
N GLY A 65 -5.28 -3.78 6.12
CA GLY A 65 -4.25 -3.85 7.15
C GLY A 65 -3.97 -5.21 7.74
N GLY A 66 -4.79 -6.22 7.44
CA GLY A 66 -4.64 -7.52 8.08
C GLY A 66 -4.74 -7.40 9.59
N ASN A 67 -3.90 -8.18 10.28
CA ASN A 67 -3.78 -8.10 11.73
C ASN A 67 -3.08 -6.81 12.23
N ASN A 68 -2.69 -5.92 11.32
CA ASN A 68 -2.08 -4.63 11.62
C ASN A 68 -3.06 -3.45 11.61
N ALA A 69 -4.35 -3.68 11.33
CA ALA A 69 -5.34 -2.62 11.16
C ALA A 69 -5.43 -1.64 12.36
N ALA A 70 -5.28 -2.14 13.58
CA ALA A 70 -5.29 -1.31 14.80
C ALA A 70 -4.04 -0.42 14.97
N ASN A 71 -2.97 -0.67 14.21
CA ASN A 71 -1.65 -0.04 14.38
C ASN A 71 -1.37 1.00 13.29
N PHE A 72 -2.35 1.34 12.45
CA PHE A 72 -2.20 2.39 11.47
C PHE A 72 -2.19 3.75 12.16
N SER A 73 -1.12 4.51 11.93
CA SER A 73 -1.02 5.90 12.36
C SER A 73 -1.32 6.88 11.22
N SER A 74 -1.49 6.38 9.98
CA SER A 74 -1.85 7.18 8.82
C SER A 74 -2.59 6.38 7.75
N PRO A 75 -3.25 7.07 6.79
CA PRO A 75 -3.61 6.46 5.52
C PRO A 75 -2.38 5.93 4.76
N VAL A 76 -2.63 5.16 3.71
CA VAL A 76 -1.60 4.84 2.72
C VAL A 76 -1.46 6.03 1.79
N TYR A 77 -0.26 6.59 1.68
CA TYR A 77 0.04 7.71 0.80
C TYR A 77 0.77 7.27 -0.45
N PHE A 78 0.28 7.72 -1.60
CA PHE A 78 1.04 7.75 -2.84
C PHE A 78 1.83 9.05 -2.82
N VAL A 79 3.16 8.98 -2.83
CA VAL A 79 4.02 10.17 -2.78
C VAL A 79 4.81 10.32 -4.07
N ASN A 80 5.01 11.56 -4.50
CA ASN A 80 5.91 11.86 -5.62
C ASN A 80 7.38 11.77 -5.20
N GLY A 81 8.31 12.02 -6.14
CA GLY A 81 9.75 11.98 -5.86
C GLY A 81 10.27 13.01 -4.85
N SER A 82 9.46 14.00 -4.48
CA SER A 82 9.75 14.98 -3.43
C SER A 82 9.16 14.58 -2.07
N GLY A 83 8.46 13.44 -1.99
CA GLY A 83 7.77 12.98 -0.79
C GLY A 83 6.40 13.62 -0.56
N THR A 84 5.88 14.43 -1.48
CA THR A 84 4.55 15.04 -1.35
C THR A 84 3.46 14.03 -1.71
N PRO A 85 2.42 13.85 -0.86
CA PRO A 85 1.27 13.04 -1.21
C PRO A 85 0.57 13.55 -2.48
N ILE A 86 0.34 12.65 -3.43
CA ILE A 86 -0.41 12.90 -4.67
C ILE A 86 -1.74 12.16 -4.69
N ALA A 87 -1.91 11.16 -3.83
CA ALA A 87 -3.17 10.49 -3.54
C ALA A 87 -3.05 9.71 -2.22
N SER A 88 -4.18 9.20 -1.73
CA SER A 88 -4.22 8.39 -0.52
C SER A 88 -5.36 7.38 -0.56
N VAL A 89 -5.23 6.31 0.22
CA VAL A 89 -6.30 5.34 0.48
C VAL A 89 -6.35 5.10 1.98
N THR A 90 -7.55 5.05 2.55
CA THR A 90 -7.69 4.69 3.96
C THR A 90 -7.68 3.17 4.09
N PRO A 91 -6.78 2.58 4.90
CA PRO A 91 -6.79 1.14 5.12
C PRO A 91 -8.07 0.67 5.79
N ASN A 92 -8.54 -0.49 5.36
CA ASN A 92 -9.65 -1.22 5.96
C ASN A 92 -9.16 -2.35 6.88
N ASP A 93 -10.05 -2.79 7.77
CA ASP A 93 -9.84 -3.93 8.66
C ASP A 93 -10.59 -5.16 8.11
N PRO A 94 -9.89 -6.26 7.77
CA PRO A 94 -10.54 -7.48 7.28
C PRO A 94 -11.47 -8.15 8.30
N ALA A 95 -11.37 -7.82 9.59
CA ALA A 95 -12.32 -8.29 10.61
C ALA A 95 -13.69 -7.57 10.53
N VAL A 96 -13.75 -6.41 9.88
CA VAL A 96 -14.95 -5.55 9.80
C VAL A 96 -15.50 -5.48 8.39
N ASP A 97 -14.64 -5.45 7.37
CA ASP A 97 -15.05 -5.33 5.97
C ASP A 97 -14.14 -6.09 5.00
N THR A 98 -14.52 -6.13 3.72
CA THR A 98 -13.85 -6.91 2.67
C THR A 98 -12.91 -6.08 1.78
N GLY A 99 -12.71 -4.78 2.08
CA GLY A 99 -12.06 -3.83 1.18
C GLY A 99 -12.91 -3.52 -0.05
N LYS A 100 -13.06 -2.24 -0.39
CA LYS A 100 -13.78 -1.82 -1.61
C LYS A 100 -12.93 -0.81 -2.35
N TYR A 101 -12.85 -0.97 -3.66
CA TYR A 101 -12.19 0.03 -4.50
C TYR A 101 -12.85 1.38 -4.31
N GLU A 102 -12.08 2.32 -3.78
CA GLU A 102 -12.44 3.72 -3.69
C GLU A 102 -11.73 4.52 -4.80
N PRO A 103 -12.34 5.59 -5.32
CA PRO A 103 -11.69 6.45 -6.30
C PRO A 103 -10.38 7.01 -5.76
N CYS A 104 -9.29 6.79 -6.50
CA CYS A 104 -7.95 7.23 -6.14
C CYS A 104 -7.18 7.56 -7.43
N PHE A 105 -7.00 8.85 -7.71
CA PHE A 105 -6.44 9.32 -8.98
C PHE A 105 -4.97 9.72 -8.83
N ALA A 106 -4.07 8.73 -8.91
CA ALA A 106 -2.63 8.95 -8.78
C ALA A 106 -1.91 8.73 -10.11
N ARG A 107 -1.28 9.79 -10.66
CA ARG A 107 -0.39 9.64 -11.82
C ARG A 107 0.98 9.15 -11.36
N ILE A 108 1.40 7.99 -11.85
CA ILE A 108 2.61 7.31 -11.39
C ILE A 108 3.82 7.71 -12.23
N ALA A 109 4.77 8.37 -11.58
CA ALA A 109 6.11 8.61 -12.10
C ALA A 109 7.08 7.52 -11.62
N LEU A 110 8.27 7.43 -12.21
CA LEU A 110 9.26 6.40 -11.85
C LEU A 110 9.65 6.44 -10.37
N ASN A 111 9.71 7.63 -9.81
CA ASN A 111 10.08 7.91 -8.42
C ASN A 111 8.86 7.99 -7.49
N THR A 112 7.66 7.64 -7.96
CA THR A 112 6.49 7.53 -7.10
C THR A 112 6.64 6.34 -6.17
N ARG A 113 6.28 6.54 -4.90
CA ARG A 113 6.28 5.49 -3.87
C ARG A 113 4.93 5.41 -3.19
N VAL A 114 4.65 4.27 -2.59
CA VAL A 114 3.50 4.10 -1.71
C VAL A 114 4.01 3.80 -0.32
N LEU A 115 3.60 4.62 0.65
CA LEU A 115 4.09 4.57 2.02
C LEU A 115 2.93 4.44 2.99
N VAL A 116 3.15 3.72 4.08
CA VAL A 116 2.20 3.63 5.19
C VAL A 116 2.94 3.76 6.52
N SER A 117 2.39 4.55 7.43
CA SER A 117 2.94 4.70 8.77
C SER A 117 2.17 3.85 9.76
N THR A 118 2.92 3.18 10.63
CA THR A 118 2.39 2.34 11.69
C THR A 118 3.12 2.64 12.98
N ASP A 119 2.47 2.48 14.13
CA ASP A 119 3.08 2.58 15.47
C ASP A 119 3.71 1.25 15.96
N ALA A 120 3.75 0.28 15.05
CA ALA A 120 4.18 -1.11 15.18
C ALA A 120 5.64 -1.35 15.59
#